data_AF-A0A2V7FLS3-F1
#
_entry.id   AF-A0A2V7FLS3-F1
#
_cell.length_a   1.000
_cell.length_b   1.000
_cell.length_c   1.000
_cell.angle_alpha   90.00
_cell.angle_beta   90.00
_cell.angle_gamma   90.00
#
_symmetry.space_group_name_H-M   'P 1'
#
loop_
_entity.id
_entity.type
_entity.pdbx_description
1 polymer ?
#
loop_
_entity_poly.entity_id
_entity_poly.type
_entity_poly.pdbx_seq_one_letter_code
_entity_poly.pdbx_strand_id
1 'polypeptide(L)'
;MTPRQRFLAARWGYVVVVLLATLTQLHFSPDLAAAGERLARAFTPSLGWRDAIDGLRNTVLFAGLGAVWVVTSRSGNVRAEIRRATLVGLALSATVEGLQVFSPVRTASIVDVTTNTLGALLGAGGVALLIAAVVGAKGARSYLGVPTLLVAGAYAGAALCEALTPLFGPAALPWTAGGPVGRLDAALHAAGPISFDTLPLIDLLLFAPVGFLFVMLLRERGRDARRVGVAGAGAGLALVAELGHGMLGFPIWWGAVLVRVAGVGLGGWAAQRALPALTQLLRGAARARAALLAYGALLVLWGWRLFLPRTDLHAIAAQLAPESLVPLASLAQRVDAFSALHVLQQFLLYLPLGSMLAVWPLRLTGRWAHLWPGLWLAVVIELGHVLIVDRTFDPTNALIACAGLAIGWVVVRRSGFVPYGEALVTLVAR
;
A
#
# COMPACT_ATOMS: atom_id res chain seq x y z
N MET A 1 12.66 24.68 12.36
CA MET A 1 12.48 23.41 13.11
C MET A 1 13.73 22.57 13.07
N THR A 2 14.22 22.14 14.24
CA THR A 2 15.30 21.16 14.35
C THR A 2 14.85 19.77 13.87
N PRO A 3 15.76 18.86 13.49
CA PRO A 3 15.38 17.50 13.10
C PRO A 3 14.59 16.75 14.19
N ARG A 4 14.89 17.02 15.47
CA ARG A 4 14.16 16.45 16.61
C ARG A 4 12.70 16.91 16.62
N GLN A 5 12.45 18.20 16.42
CA GLN A 5 11.09 18.76 16.37
C GLN A 5 10.29 18.16 15.22
N ARG A 6 10.90 17.98 14.04
CA ARG A 6 10.23 17.37 12.88
C ARG A 6 9.81 15.92 13.15
N PHE A 7 10.67 15.14 13.80
CA PHE A 7 10.36 13.74 14.13
C PHE A 7 9.28 13.61 15.20
N LEU A 8 9.32 14.48 16.21
CA LEU A 8 8.24 14.55 17.20
C LEU A 8 6.91 14.96 16.55
N ALA A 9 6.94 15.96 15.66
CA ALA A 9 5.76 16.39 14.92
C ALA A 9 5.17 15.25 14.06
N ALA A 10 6.01 14.44 13.39
CA ALA A 10 5.53 13.29 12.63
C ALA A 10 4.88 12.21 13.52
N ARG A 11 5.49 11.91 14.68
CA ARG A 11 4.93 10.96 15.65
C ARG A 11 3.58 11.43 16.20
N TRP A 12 3.52 12.69 16.65
CA TRP A 12 2.28 13.29 17.14
C TRP A 12 1.22 13.41 16.04
N GLY A 13 1.62 13.78 14.82
CA GLY A 13 0.73 13.81 13.66
C GLY A 13 0.07 12.46 13.40
N TYR A 14 0.83 11.37 13.52
CA TYR A 14 0.24 10.03 13.37
C TYR A 14 -0.66 9.63 14.55
N VAL A 15 -0.32 10.04 15.78
CA VAL A 15 -1.23 9.87 16.94
C VAL A 15 -2.56 10.58 16.67
N VAL A 16 -2.52 11.80 16.13
CA VAL A 16 -3.73 12.54 15.72
C VAL A 16 -4.51 11.77 14.66
N VAL A 17 -3.86 11.18 13.67
CA VAL A 17 -4.53 10.31 12.66
C VAL A 17 -5.26 9.14 13.32
N VAL A 18 -4.64 8.46 14.29
CA VAL A 18 -5.28 7.36 15.03
C VAL A 18 -6.48 7.86 15.85
N LEU A 19 -6.33 8.98 16.55
CA LEU A 19 -7.43 9.57 17.33
C LEU A 19 -8.58 10.01 16.41
N LEU A 20 -8.30 10.62 15.26
CA LEU A 20 -9.31 10.98 14.28
C LEU A 20 -10.01 9.74 13.73
N ALA A 21 -9.28 8.67 13.39
CA ALA A 21 -9.85 7.44 12.87
C ALA A 21 -10.79 6.74 13.87
N THR A 22 -10.46 6.81 15.16
CA THR A 22 -11.13 6.01 16.20
C THR A 22 -12.19 6.78 17.00
N LEU A 23 -12.02 8.09 17.19
CA LEU A 23 -12.86 8.91 18.06
C LEU A 23 -13.85 9.82 17.32
N THR A 24 -13.80 9.94 15.99
CA THR A 24 -14.70 10.83 15.23
C THR A 24 -16.19 10.53 15.39
N GLN A 25 -16.58 9.28 15.74
CA GLN A 25 -17.98 8.93 16.03
C GLN A 25 -18.21 8.56 17.51
N LEU A 26 -17.33 9.00 18.40
CA LEU A 26 -17.50 8.80 19.84
C LEU A 26 -18.67 9.65 20.35
N HIS A 27 -19.68 9.01 20.94
CA HIS A 27 -20.81 9.71 21.57
C HIS A 27 -20.72 9.55 23.07
N PHE A 28 -20.18 10.55 23.77
CA PHE A 28 -19.93 10.40 25.20
C PHE A 28 -21.25 10.28 26.00
N SER A 29 -21.30 9.29 26.89
CA SER A 29 -22.37 9.03 27.85
C SER A 29 -21.76 8.84 29.24
N PRO A 30 -22.14 9.67 30.23
CA PRO A 30 -21.56 9.61 31.58
C PRO A 30 -22.14 8.50 32.48
N ASP A 31 -23.04 7.66 31.96
CA ASP A 31 -23.67 6.58 32.74
C ASP A 31 -22.65 5.49 33.10
N LEU A 32 -22.26 5.46 34.38
CA LEU A 32 -21.26 4.54 34.91
C LEU A 32 -21.74 3.08 34.96
N ALA A 33 -23.05 2.84 35.12
CA ALA A 33 -23.59 1.48 35.12
C ALA A 33 -23.51 0.89 33.71
N ALA A 34 -23.96 1.65 32.70
CA ALA A 34 -23.85 1.25 31.30
C ALA A 34 -22.38 1.13 30.84
N ALA A 35 -21.50 1.99 31.34
CA ALA A 35 -20.06 1.89 31.11
C ALA A 35 -19.48 0.59 31.70
N GLY A 36 -19.88 0.23 32.94
CA GLY A 36 -19.48 -1.03 33.57
C GLY A 36 -19.89 -2.26 32.76
N GLU A 37 -21.12 -2.29 32.25
CA GLU A 37 -21.61 -3.37 31.38
C GLU A 37 -20.86 -3.46 30.05
N ARG A 38 -20.55 -2.32 29.42
CA ARG A 38 -19.74 -2.27 28.19
C ARG A 38 -18.30 -2.74 28.44
N LEU A 39 -17.72 -2.37 29.57
CA LEU A 39 -16.40 -2.82 29.98
C LEU A 39 -16.37 -4.34 30.19
N ALA A 40 -17.36 -4.91 30.88
CA ALA A 40 -17.47 -6.36 31.05
C ALA A 40 -17.58 -7.06 29.69
N ARG A 41 -18.42 -6.54 28.78
CA ARG A 41 -18.56 -7.06 27.41
C ARG A 41 -17.27 -6.98 26.59
N ALA A 42 -16.43 -5.97 26.81
CA ALA A 42 -15.15 -5.83 26.12
C ALA A 42 -14.19 -7.01 26.37
N PHE A 43 -14.36 -7.74 27.48
CA PHE A 43 -13.60 -8.94 27.83
C PHE A 43 -14.29 -10.27 27.45
N THR A 44 -15.48 -10.21 26.85
CA THR A 44 -16.19 -11.38 26.32
C THR A 44 -16.30 -11.28 24.80
N PRO A 45 -15.19 -11.40 24.06
CA PRO A 45 -15.18 -11.15 22.62
C PRO A 45 -15.96 -12.23 21.86
N SER A 46 -16.71 -11.82 20.83
CA SER A 46 -17.05 -12.71 19.72
C SER A 46 -15.86 -12.83 18.78
N LEU A 47 -15.63 -14.02 18.23
CA LEU A 47 -14.61 -14.27 17.20
C LEU A 47 -15.29 -14.58 15.88
N GLY A 48 -16.05 -13.60 15.38
CA GLY A 48 -16.72 -13.67 14.08
C GLY A 48 -15.83 -13.20 12.94
N TRP A 49 -16.29 -13.46 11.71
CA TRP A 49 -15.61 -12.96 10.51
C TRP A 49 -15.57 -11.42 10.44
N ARG A 50 -16.62 -10.76 10.93
CA ARG A 50 -16.68 -9.29 11.02
C ARG A 50 -15.57 -8.76 11.95
N ASP A 51 -15.37 -9.40 13.09
CA ASP A 51 -14.31 -9.06 14.05
C ASP A 51 -12.91 -9.24 13.44
N ALA A 52 -12.74 -10.25 12.58
CA ALA A 52 -11.49 -10.45 11.84
C ALA A 52 -11.21 -9.32 10.81
N ILE A 53 -12.26 -8.84 10.12
CA ILE A 53 -12.14 -7.69 9.21
C ILE A 53 -11.79 -6.42 9.98
N ASP A 54 -12.47 -6.17 11.10
CA ASP A 54 -12.20 -5.00 11.93
C ASP A 54 -10.77 -5.07 12.51
N GLY A 55 -10.36 -6.24 13.00
CA GLY A 55 -8.99 -6.51 13.41
C GLY A 55 -7.93 -6.26 12.32
N LEU A 56 -8.21 -6.62 11.07
CA LEU A 56 -7.33 -6.34 9.93
C LEU A 56 -7.19 -4.82 9.68
N ARG A 57 -8.29 -4.08 9.69
CA ARG A 57 -8.31 -2.61 9.51
C ARG A 57 -7.53 -1.91 10.62
N ASN A 58 -7.76 -2.33 11.86
CA ASN A 58 -7.08 -1.88 13.06
C ASN A 58 -5.56 -2.16 13.00
N THR A 59 -5.19 -3.36 12.55
CA THR A 59 -3.80 -3.75 12.32
C THR A 59 -3.11 -2.81 11.32
N VAL A 60 -3.75 -2.51 10.18
CA VAL A 60 -3.17 -1.63 9.14
C VAL A 60 -3.05 -0.18 9.65
N LEU A 61 -4.05 0.34 10.35
CA LEU A 61 -4.02 1.68 10.92
C LEU A 61 -2.84 1.85 11.90
N PHE A 62 -2.66 0.89 12.81
CA PHE A 62 -1.57 0.93 13.79
C PHE A 62 -0.21 0.52 13.20
N ALA A 63 -0.18 -0.24 12.10
CA ALA A 63 1.07 -0.52 11.39
C ALA A 63 1.77 0.77 10.91
N GLY A 64 1.02 1.75 10.43
CA GLY A 64 1.61 3.05 10.10
C GLY A 64 2.19 3.79 11.33
N LEU A 65 1.60 3.64 12.53
CA LEU A 65 2.16 4.20 13.77
C LEU A 65 3.52 3.59 14.08
N GLY A 66 3.61 2.25 13.99
CA GLY A 66 4.86 1.52 14.16
C GLY A 66 5.92 1.92 13.15
N ALA A 67 5.53 2.03 11.88
CA ALA A 67 6.39 2.45 10.79
C ALA A 67 6.96 3.86 11.03
N VAL A 68 6.10 4.83 11.38
CA VAL A 68 6.50 6.21 11.71
C VAL A 68 7.50 6.24 12.85
N TRP A 69 7.29 5.43 13.89
CA TRP A 69 8.19 5.40 15.05
C TRP A 69 9.62 4.98 14.67
N VAL A 70 9.76 3.96 13.83
CA VAL A 70 11.04 3.44 13.39
C VAL A 70 11.73 4.40 12.42
N VAL A 71 11.03 4.93 11.40
CA VAL A 71 11.65 5.86 10.43
C VAL A 71 12.06 7.19 11.06
N THR A 72 11.46 7.57 12.19
CA THR A 72 11.81 8.78 12.96
C THR A 72 12.76 8.52 14.12
N SER A 73 13.17 7.28 14.37
CA SER A 73 14.11 6.94 15.44
C SER A 73 15.46 7.64 15.26
N ARG A 74 16.14 8.06 16.33
CA ARG A 74 17.52 8.57 16.25
C ARG A 74 18.56 7.66 16.90
N SER A 75 18.11 6.68 17.67
CA SER A 75 18.94 5.94 18.62
C SER A 75 19.79 4.86 17.97
N GLY A 76 19.54 4.49 16.70
CA GLY A 76 20.17 3.35 16.03
C GLY A 76 19.77 1.99 16.62
N ASN A 77 19.23 1.96 17.84
CA ASN A 77 18.77 0.77 18.54
C ASN A 77 17.37 0.36 18.06
N VAL A 78 17.34 -0.39 16.96
CA VAL A 78 16.11 -0.85 16.31
C VAL A 78 15.20 -1.63 17.26
N ARG A 79 15.76 -2.53 18.08
CA ARG A 79 14.97 -3.34 19.04
C ARG A 79 14.25 -2.46 20.07
N ALA A 80 14.94 -1.47 20.62
CA ALA A 80 14.34 -0.54 21.57
C ALA A 80 13.22 0.29 20.95
N GLU A 81 13.35 0.67 19.68
CA GLU A 81 12.33 1.47 18.98
C GLU A 81 11.11 0.64 18.58
N ILE A 82 11.29 -0.62 18.18
CA ILE A 82 10.18 -1.57 18.00
C ILE A 82 9.43 -1.72 19.31
N ARG A 83 10.12 -1.99 20.42
CA ARG A 83 9.49 -2.09 21.75
C ARG A 83 8.73 -0.81 22.13
N ARG A 84 9.32 0.36 21.90
CA ARG A 84 8.66 1.66 22.17
C ARG A 84 7.43 1.84 21.30
N ALA A 85 7.51 1.51 20.01
CA ALA A 85 6.37 1.59 19.10
C ALA A 85 5.22 0.68 19.56
N THR A 86 5.52 -0.55 19.96
CA THR A 86 4.54 -1.50 20.50
C THR A 86 3.91 -1.01 21.79
N LEU A 87 4.71 -0.51 22.75
CA LEU A 87 4.20 0.04 24.01
C LEU A 87 3.33 1.27 23.80
N VAL A 88 3.71 2.16 22.87
CA VAL A 88 2.89 3.32 22.51
C VAL A 88 1.61 2.89 21.81
N GLY A 89 1.67 1.91 20.91
CA GLY A 89 0.49 1.32 20.29
C GLY A 89 -0.47 0.72 21.33
N LEU A 90 0.06 -0.04 22.29
CA LEU A 90 -0.70 -0.60 23.40
C LEU A 90 -1.36 0.48 24.25
N ALA A 91 -0.58 1.47 24.69
CA ALA A 91 -1.08 2.55 25.55
C ALA A 91 -2.14 3.39 24.84
N LEU A 92 -1.90 3.75 23.58
CA LEU A 92 -2.87 4.50 22.76
C LEU A 92 -4.14 3.69 22.52
N SER A 93 -4.01 2.40 22.18
CA SER A 93 -5.16 1.53 21.95
C SER A 93 -5.98 1.34 23.22
N ALA A 94 -5.36 1.03 24.36
CA ALA A 94 -6.05 0.91 25.64
C ALA A 94 -6.75 2.23 26.05
N THR A 95 -6.16 3.38 25.71
CA THR A 95 -6.78 4.69 25.94
C THR A 95 -8.02 4.88 25.06
N VAL A 96 -7.91 4.58 23.76
CA VAL A 96 -9.03 4.69 22.81
C VAL A 96 -10.17 3.76 23.20
N GLU A 97 -9.88 2.48 23.45
CA GLU A 97 -10.88 1.49 23.87
C GLU A 97 -11.51 1.87 25.22
N GLY A 98 -10.70 2.37 26.16
CA GLY A 98 -11.19 2.89 27.44
C GLY A 98 -12.14 4.07 27.29
N LEU A 99 -11.88 4.98 26.34
CA LEU A 99 -12.83 6.07 26.01
C LEU A 99 -14.10 5.55 25.35
N GLN A 100 -13.99 4.52 24.50
CA GLN A 100 -15.15 3.93 23.82
C GLN A 100 -16.11 3.21 24.76
N VAL A 101 -15.68 2.78 25.94
CA VAL A 101 -16.57 2.27 27.00
C VAL A 101 -17.66 3.30 27.35
N PHE A 102 -17.35 4.59 27.29
CA PHE A 102 -18.30 5.67 27.55
C PHE A 102 -19.17 6.01 26.34
N SER A 103 -19.13 5.23 25.25
CA SER A 103 -19.92 5.50 24.05
C SER A 103 -20.99 4.43 23.81
N PRO A 104 -22.28 4.80 23.68
CA PRO A 104 -23.34 3.83 23.41
C PRO A 104 -23.31 3.27 21.98
N VAL A 105 -22.65 3.98 21.05
CA VAL A 105 -22.59 3.60 19.63
C VAL A 105 -21.25 2.97 19.22
N ARG A 106 -20.30 2.84 20.15
CA ARG A 106 -19.02 2.16 19.93
C ARG A 106 -18.91 0.97 20.87
N THR A 107 -18.25 -0.08 20.40
CA THR A 107 -18.04 -1.31 21.15
C THR A 107 -16.57 -1.40 21.51
N ALA A 108 -16.25 -1.18 22.79
CA ALA A 108 -14.91 -1.42 23.29
C ALA A 108 -14.57 -2.92 23.23
N SER A 109 -13.33 -3.26 22.88
CA SER A 109 -12.91 -4.66 22.69
C SER A 109 -11.45 -4.90 23.05
N ILE A 110 -11.18 -5.94 23.85
CA ILE A 110 -9.80 -6.40 24.12
C ILE A 110 -9.13 -6.95 22.85
N VAL A 111 -9.92 -7.43 21.89
CA VAL A 111 -9.42 -7.87 20.58
C VAL A 111 -8.90 -6.67 19.80
N ASP A 112 -9.54 -5.50 19.90
CA ASP A 112 -9.05 -4.27 19.27
C ASP A 112 -7.79 -3.74 19.95
N VAL A 113 -7.70 -3.79 21.28
CA VAL A 113 -6.43 -3.52 21.99
C VAL A 113 -5.30 -4.40 21.44
N THR A 114 -5.57 -5.69 21.28
CA THR A 114 -4.59 -6.68 20.83
C THR A 114 -4.20 -6.46 19.37
N THR A 115 -5.17 -6.31 18.46
CA THR A 115 -4.93 -6.15 17.01
C THR A 115 -4.23 -4.82 16.70
N ASN A 116 -4.59 -3.73 17.38
CA ASN A 116 -3.88 -2.45 17.29
C ASN A 116 -2.43 -2.57 17.77
N THR A 117 -2.21 -3.24 18.90
CA THR A 117 -0.85 -3.45 19.44
C THR A 117 0.00 -4.29 18.49
N LEU A 118 -0.57 -5.36 17.94
CA LEU A 118 0.06 -6.19 16.91
C LEU A 118 0.34 -5.40 15.64
N GLY A 119 -0.58 -4.54 15.20
CA GLY A 119 -0.37 -3.61 14.10
C GLY A 119 0.88 -2.76 14.30
N ALA A 120 0.99 -2.08 15.45
CA ALA A 120 2.16 -1.26 15.78
C ALA A 120 3.47 -2.07 15.78
N LEU A 121 3.45 -3.30 16.31
CA LEU A 121 4.58 -4.21 16.26
C LEU A 121 4.96 -4.59 14.82
N LEU A 122 3.98 -5.03 14.02
CA LEU A 122 4.17 -5.47 12.64
C LEU A 122 4.69 -4.34 11.75
N GLY A 123 4.13 -3.14 11.88
CA GLY A 123 4.58 -1.97 11.13
C GLY A 123 6.02 -1.55 11.48
N ALA A 124 6.37 -1.55 12.77
CA ALA A 124 7.73 -1.28 13.22
C ALA A 124 8.72 -2.35 12.74
N GLY A 125 8.35 -3.63 12.89
CA GLY A 125 9.15 -4.77 12.43
C GLY A 125 9.34 -4.77 10.91
N GLY A 126 8.27 -4.51 10.15
CA GLY A 126 8.31 -4.45 8.69
C GLY A 126 9.25 -3.37 8.17
N VAL A 127 9.18 -2.16 8.72
CA VAL A 127 10.13 -1.08 8.35
C VAL A 127 11.55 -1.42 8.78
N ALA A 128 11.75 -2.00 9.97
CA ALA A 128 13.07 -2.41 10.42
C ALA A 128 13.71 -3.45 9.49
N LEU A 129 12.93 -4.46 9.08
CA LEU A 129 13.36 -5.48 8.11
C LEU A 129 13.66 -4.85 6.74
N LEU A 130 12.84 -3.90 6.29
CA LEU A 130 13.08 -3.16 5.06
C LEU A 130 14.39 -2.37 5.12
N ILE A 131 14.64 -1.64 6.20
CA ILE A 131 15.91 -0.92 6.41
C ILE A 131 17.09 -1.89 6.38
N ALA A 132 16.99 -3.02 7.09
CA ALA A 132 18.03 -4.04 7.11
C ALA A 132 18.30 -4.61 5.70
N ALA A 133 17.26 -4.90 4.93
CA ALA A 133 17.38 -5.37 3.55
C ALA A 133 18.04 -4.33 2.63
N VAL A 134 17.69 -3.04 2.79
CA VAL A 134 18.28 -1.94 2.01
C VAL A 134 19.74 -1.72 2.37
N VAL A 135 20.08 -1.77 3.66
CA VAL A 135 21.48 -1.67 4.13
C VAL A 135 22.29 -2.85 3.61
N GLY A 136 21.77 -4.07 3.71
CA GLY A 136 22.45 -5.27 3.22
C GLY A 136 22.64 -5.30 1.69
N ALA A 137 21.78 -4.62 0.94
CA ALA A 137 21.91 -4.46 -0.50
C ALA A 137 22.75 -3.25 -0.93
N LYS A 138 23.25 -2.44 0.01
CA LYS A 138 24.05 -1.26 -0.30
C LYS A 138 25.38 -1.66 -0.93
N GLY A 139 25.75 -0.99 -2.03
CA GLY A 139 26.97 -1.27 -2.77
C GLY A 139 26.84 -2.43 -3.76
N ALA A 140 25.74 -3.17 -3.74
CA ALA A 140 25.44 -4.15 -4.79
C ALA A 140 25.11 -3.47 -6.12
N ARG A 141 25.15 -4.24 -7.22
CA ARG A 141 24.75 -3.77 -8.55
C ARG A 141 23.28 -3.35 -8.52
N SER A 142 22.99 -2.18 -9.08
CA SER A 142 21.62 -1.66 -9.17
C SER A 142 21.38 -1.02 -10.54
N TYR A 143 20.21 -1.29 -11.13
CA TYR A 143 19.73 -0.61 -12.32
C TYR A 143 19.25 0.81 -12.01
N LEU A 144 18.68 1.04 -10.82
CA LEU A 144 17.93 2.25 -10.47
C LEU A 144 18.66 3.18 -9.48
N GLY A 145 19.86 2.80 -9.03
CA GLY A 145 20.57 3.48 -7.92
C GLY A 145 20.02 3.11 -6.54
N VAL A 146 18.91 2.38 -6.47
CA VAL A 146 18.37 1.75 -5.26
C VAL A 146 18.24 0.25 -5.47
N PRO A 147 18.25 -0.57 -4.41
CA PRO A 147 18.02 -2.01 -4.55
C PRO A 147 16.69 -2.27 -5.29
N THR A 148 16.70 -3.03 -6.39
CA THR A 148 15.46 -3.29 -7.16
C THR A 148 14.44 -4.04 -6.32
N LEU A 149 14.83 -4.68 -5.21
CA LEU A 149 13.90 -5.25 -4.23
C LEU A 149 12.87 -4.22 -3.73
N LEU A 150 13.25 -2.94 -3.57
CA LEU A 150 12.33 -1.89 -3.15
C LEU A 150 11.23 -1.66 -4.18
N VAL A 151 11.57 -1.70 -5.47
CA VAL A 151 10.63 -1.45 -6.56
C VAL A 151 9.84 -2.70 -6.88
N ALA A 152 10.52 -3.82 -7.10
CA ALA A 152 9.91 -5.11 -7.43
C ALA A 152 9.03 -5.64 -6.29
N GLY A 153 9.52 -5.58 -5.04
CA GLY A 153 8.79 -6.09 -3.88
C GLY A 153 7.55 -5.25 -3.56
N ALA A 154 7.67 -3.91 -3.59
CA ALA A 154 6.53 -3.05 -3.33
C ALA A 154 5.49 -3.12 -4.46
N TYR A 155 5.93 -3.11 -5.72
CA TYR A 155 5.01 -3.23 -6.85
C TYR A 155 4.33 -4.61 -6.89
N ALA A 156 5.06 -5.70 -6.61
CA ALA A 156 4.46 -7.04 -6.51
C ALA A 156 3.46 -7.13 -5.33
N GLY A 157 3.77 -6.49 -4.19
CA GLY A 157 2.84 -6.40 -3.07
C GLY A 157 1.58 -5.60 -3.41
N ALA A 158 1.72 -4.47 -4.13
CA ALA A 158 0.59 -3.71 -4.64
C ALA A 158 -0.24 -4.52 -5.65
N ALA A 159 0.41 -5.24 -6.57
CA ALA A 159 -0.26 -6.13 -7.51
C ALA A 159 -0.98 -7.30 -6.82
N LEU A 160 -0.43 -7.82 -5.73
CA LEU A 160 -1.11 -8.83 -4.92
C LEU A 160 -2.33 -8.25 -4.18
N CYS A 161 -2.22 -7.03 -3.62
CA CYS A 161 -3.36 -6.35 -3.02
C CYS A 161 -4.46 -6.13 -4.07
N GLU A 162 -4.10 -5.68 -5.26
CA GLU A 162 -5.04 -5.52 -6.37
C GLU A 162 -5.68 -6.85 -6.74
N ALA A 163 -4.86 -7.90 -6.89
CA ALA A 163 -5.32 -9.24 -7.21
C ALA A 163 -6.33 -9.76 -6.18
N LEU A 164 -6.17 -9.39 -4.91
CA LEU A 164 -7.06 -9.73 -3.79
C LEU A 164 -8.29 -8.83 -3.70
N THR A 165 -8.36 -7.73 -4.44
CA THR A 165 -9.52 -6.81 -4.46
C THR A 165 -10.34 -6.99 -5.74
N PRO A 166 -11.64 -7.32 -5.66
CA PRO A 166 -12.47 -7.60 -6.83
C PRO A 166 -13.01 -6.31 -7.48
N LEU A 167 -12.14 -5.31 -7.74
CA LEU A 167 -12.55 -4.00 -8.27
C LEU A 167 -13.34 -4.10 -9.60
N PHE A 168 -13.02 -5.09 -10.43
CA PHE A 168 -13.70 -5.37 -11.70
C PHE A 168 -14.10 -6.85 -11.83
N GLY A 169 -14.20 -7.54 -10.68
CA GLY A 169 -14.46 -8.98 -10.62
C GLY A 169 -15.94 -9.31 -10.47
N PRO A 170 -16.28 -10.61 -10.45
CA PRO A 170 -17.64 -11.07 -10.20
C PRO A 170 -18.13 -10.60 -8.82
N ALA A 171 -19.44 -10.44 -8.68
CA ALA A 171 -20.07 -10.15 -7.40
C ALA A 171 -19.80 -11.26 -6.37
N ALA A 172 -19.90 -10.92 -5.08
CA ALA A 172 -19.80 -11.88 -4.00
C ALA A 172 -20.81 -13.03 -4.16
N LEU A 173 -20.43 -14.23 -3.74
CA LEU A 173 -21.30 -15.39 -3.84
C LEU A 173 -22.51 -15.21 -2.90
N PRO A 174 -23.74 -15.37 -3.40
CA PRO A 174 -24.93 -15.23 -2.57
C PRO A 174 -24.97 -16.35 -1.52
N TRP A 175 -25.35 -16.00 -0.30
CA TRP A 175 -25.58 -16.94 0.82
C TRP A 175 -24.35 -17.73 1.30
N THR A 176 -23.12 -17.28 1.01
CA THR A 176 -21.93 -17.89 1.63
C THR A 176 -21.84 -17.51 3.11
N ALA A 177 -22.20 -18.45 3.98
CA ALA A 177 -22.05 -18.36 5.42
C ALA A 177 -20.82 -19.16 5.90
N GLY A 178 -20.39 -18.90 7.14
CA GLY A 178 -19.27 -19.60 7.76
C GLY A 178 -17.91 -18.91 7.62
N GLY A 179 -16.88 -19.60 8.12
CA GLY A 179 -15.50 -19.11 8.16
C GLY A 179 -14.76 -19.22 6.82
N PRO A 180 -13.49 -18.77 6.75
CA PRO A 180 -12.73 -18.68 5.50
C PRO A 180 -12.62 -19.98 4.72
N VAL A 181 -12.47 -21.11 5.42
CA VAL A 181 -12.36 -22.44 4.79
C VAL A 181 -13.69 -22.86 4.16
N GLY A 182 -14.82 -22.64 4.84
CA GLY A 182 -16.14 -22.96 4.29
C GLY A 182 -16.51 -22.10 3.09
N ARG A 183 -16.09 -20.82 3.09
CA ARG A 183 -16.24 -19.93 1.95
C ARG A 183 -15.38 -20.32 0.77
N LEU A 184 -14.12 -20.71 1.04
CA LEU A 184 -13.23 -21.23 0.01
C LEU A 184 -13.80 -22.51 -0.62
N ASP A 185 -14.33 -23.42 0.19
CA ASP A 185 -14.99 -24.63 -0.29
C ASP A 185 -16.18 -24.29 -1.20
N ALA A 186 -17.07 -23.39 -0.77
CA ALA A 186 -18.18 -22.92 -1.60
C ALA A 186 -17.70 -22.26 -2.91
N ALA A 187 -16.62 -21.47 -2.86
CA ALA A 187 -16.04 -20.82 -4.02
C ALA A 187 -15.40 -21.80 -5.00
N LEU A 188 -14.78 -22.89 -4.51
CA LEU A 188 -14.25 -23.98 -5.33
C LEU A 188 -15.37 -24.74 -6.04
N HIS A 189 -16.48 -25.01 -5.35
CA HIS A 189 -17.66 -25.65 -5.95
C HIS A 189 -18.36 -24.75 -6.98
N ALA A 190 -18.36 -23.43 -6.76
CA ALA A 190 -18.93 -22.45 -7.67
C ALA A 190 -17.99 -22.08 -8.84
N ALA A 191 -16.72 -22.53 -8.81
CA ALA A 191 -15.74 -22.17 -9.81
C ALA A 191 -16.09 -22.76 -11.18
N GLY A 192 -16.49 -21.89 -12.12
CA GLY A 192 -16.80 -22.28 -13.49
C GLY A 192 -15.55 -22.45 -14.38
N PRO A 193 -15.70 -23.01 -15.59
CA PRO A 193 -14.62 -23.06 -16.56
C PRO A 193 -14.17 -21.66 -16.99
N ILE A 194 -12.97 -21.56 -17.59
CA ILE A 194 -12.47 -20.30 -18.14
C ILE A 194 -13.42 -19.80 -19.23
N SER A 195 -13.98 -18.61 -19.04
CA SER A 195 -14.73 -17.87 -20.06
C SER A 195 -13.82 -16.83 -20.71
N PHE A 196 -13.67 -16.91 -22.03
CA PHE A 196 -12.83 -15.97 -22.79
C PHE A 196 -13.48 -14.58 -22.98
N ASP A 197 -14.81 -14.51 -22.90
CA ASP A 197 -15.55 -13.25 -23.10
C ASP A 197 -15.45 -12.28 -21.93
N THR A 198 -15.03 -12.78 -20.75
CA THR A 198 -14.96 -12.00 -19.52
C THR A 198 -13.54 -11.63 -19.12
N LEU A 199 -12.51 -12.06 -19.86
CA LEU A 199 -11.12 -11.95 -19.42
C LEU A 199 -10.73 -10.51 -19.00
N PRO A 200 -10.12 -10.32 -17.81
CA PRO A 200 -9.74 -8.99 -17.34
C PRO A 200 -8.45 -8.54 -18.03
N LEU A 201 -8.51 -8.23 -19.33
CA LEU A 201 -7.33 -7.95 -20.15
C LEU A 201 -6.47 -6.78 -19.64
N ILE A 202 -7.06 -5.87 -18.86
CA ILE A 202 -6.33 -4.80 -18.17
C ILE A 202 -5.26 -5.34 -17.22
N ASP A 203 -5.46 -6.53 -16.63
CA ASP A 203 -4.48 -7.19 -15.76
C ASP A 203 -3.19 -7.53 -16.51
N LEU A 204 -3.21 -7.72 -17.84
CA LEU A 204 -1.97 -7.89 -18.61
C LEU A 204 -1.04 -6.70 -18.41
N LEU A 205 -1.59 -5.48 -18.48
CA LEU A 205 -0.82 -4.24 -18.35
C LEU A 205 -0.32 -4.03 -16.92
N LEU A 206 -1.09 -4.46 -15.91
CA LEU A 206 -0.74 -4.29 -14.50
C LEU A 206 0.28 -5.32 -14.00
N PHE A 207 0.19 -6.55 -14.50
CA PHE A 207 1.05 -7.65 -14.06
C PHE A 207 2.33 -7.77 -14.91
N ALA A 208 2.37 -7.21 -16.12
CA ALA A 208 3.61 -7.16 -16.90
C ALA A 208 4.77 -6.45 -16.16
N PRO A 209 4.59 -5.30 -15.50
CA PRO A 209 5.66 -4.71 -14.71
C PRO A 209 6.15 -5.60 -13.56
N VAL A 210 5.30 -6.47 -12.96
CA VAL A 210 5.74 -7.46 -11.94
C VAL A 210 6.79 -8.38 -12.54
N GLY A 211 6.52 -8.98 -13.70
CA GLY A 211 7.46 -9.86 -14.39
C GLY A 211 8.74 -9.15 -14.81
N PHE A 212 8.62 -7.92 -15.32
CA PHE A 212 9.77 -7.13 -15.76
C PHE A 212 10.72 -6.81 -14.58
N LEU A 213 10.15 -6.30 -13.49
CA LEU A 213 10.89 -5.94 -12.27
C LEU A 213 11.47 -7.17 -11.57
N PHE A 214 10.78 -8.32 -11.62
CA PHE A 214 11.30 -9.57 -11.07
C PHE A 214 12.54 -10.07 -11.83
N VAL A 215 12.54 -9.98 -13.16
CA VAL A 215 13.74 -10.28 -13.97
C VAL A 215 14.88 -9.32 -13.64
N MET A 216 14.60 -8.02 -13.48
CA MET A 216 15.61 -7.05 -13.04
C MET A 216 16.21 -7.44 -11.69
N LEU A 217 15.36 -7.79 -10.70
CA LEU A 217 15.79 -8.21 -9.36
C LEU A 217 16.69 -9.45 -9.40
N LEU A 218 16.32 -10.48 -10.20
CA LEU A 218 17.13 -11.70 -10.33
C LEU A 218 18.48 -11.40 -10.96
N ARG A 219 18.52 -10.58 -12.01
CA ARG A 219 19.77 -10.19 -12.68
C ARG A 219 20.69 -9.36 -11.79
N GLU A 220 20.14 -8.45 -10.97
CA GLU A 220 20.94 -7.72 -9.97
C GLU A 220 21.60 -8.66 -8.96
N ARG A 221 20.93 -9.76 -8.60
CA ARG A 221 21.45 -10.80 -7.71
C ARG A 221 22.35 -11.83 -8.41
N GLY A 222 22.68 -11.63 -9.68
CA GLY A 222 23.50 -12.56 -10.46
C GLY A 222 22.83 -13.90 -10.73
N ARG A 223 21.50 -13.98 -10.66
CA ARG A 223 20.73 -15.19 -10.93
C ARG A 223 20.13 -15.18 -12.33
N ASP A 224 20.09 -16.35 -12.95
CA ASP A 224 19.40 -16.55 -14.22
C ASP A 224 17.88 -16.45 -14.04
N ALA A 225 17.27 -15.53 -14.79
CA ALA A 225 15.83 -15.35 -14.81
C ALA A 225 15.21 -16.22 -15.91
N ARG A 226 15.16 -17.54 -15.72
CA ARG A 226 14.52 -18.45 -16.69
C ARG A 226 13.03 -18.10 -16.83
N ARG A 227 12.51 -18.04 -18.06
CA ARG A 227 11.12 -17.64 -18.36
C ARG A 227 10.10 -18.46 -17.57
N VAL A 228 10.30 -19.78 -17.52
CA VAL A 228 9.43 -20.71 -16.80
C VAL A 228 9.37 -20.39 -15.30
N GLY A 229 10.49 -19.98 -14.70
CA GLY A 229 10.53 -19.60 -13.29
C GLY A 229 9.78 -18.29 -12.99
N VAL A 230 9.84 -17.32 -13.90
CA VAL A 230 9.13 -16.04 -13.76
C VAL A 230 7.62 -16.25 -13.92
N ALA A 231 7.21 -16.99 -14.95
CA ALA A 231 5.81 -17.35 -15.15
C ALA A 231 5.26 -18.20 -14.00
N GLY A 232 6.05 -19.17 -13.50
CA GLY A 232 5.69 -19.99 -12.34
C GLY A 232 5.51 -19.17 -11.05
N ALA A 233 6.37 -18.17 -10.81
CA ALA A 233 6.19 -17.24 -9.70
C ALA A 233 4.91 -16.40 -9.85
N GLY A 234 4.61 -15.94 -11.08
CA GLY A 234 3.34 -15.28 -11.41
C GLY A 234 2.12 -16.17 -11.16
N ALA A 235 2.20 -17.45 -11.51
CA ALA A 235 1.15 -18.44 -11.27
C ALA A 235 0.91 -18.67 -9.78
N GLY A 236 1.98 -18.79 -8.99
CA GLY A 236 1.86 -18.87 -7.53
C GLY A 236 1.16 -17.65 -6.94
N LEU A 237 1.55 -16.44 -7.37
CA LEU A 237 0.93 -15.20 -6.88
C LEU A 237 -0.55 -15.09 -7.27
N ALA A 238 -0.88 -15.40 -8.52
CA ALA A 238 -2.25 -15.36 -9.01
C ALA A 238 -3.13 -16.41 -8.32
N LEU A 239 -2.62 -17.63 -8.09
CA LEU A 239 -3.34 -18.68 -7.38
C LEU A 239 -3.62 -18.29 -5.92
N VAL A 240 -2.62 -17.75 -5.21
CA VAL A 240 -2.79 -17.26 -3.83
C VAL A 240 -3.87 -16.17 -3.78
N ALA A 241 -3.89 -15.27 -4.76
CA ALA A 241 -4.89 -14.21 -4.82
C ALA A 241 -6.31 -14.78 -5.00
N GLU A 242 -6.52 -15.70 -5.94
CA GLU A 242 -7.85 -16.29 -6.17
C GLU A 242 -8.32 -17.17 -5.01
N LEU A 243 -7.42 -17.92 -4.37
CA LEU A 243 -7.76 -18.65 -3.16
C LEU A 243 -8.15 -17.69 -2.03
N GLY A 244 -7.45 -16.55 -1.93
CA GLY A 244 -7.81 -15.45 -1.05
C GLY A 244 -9.21 -14.89 -1.34
N HIS A 245 -9.55 -14.66 -2.61
CA HIS A 245 -10.91 -14.27 -3.04
C HIS A 245 -11.96 -15.28 -2.59
N GLY A 246 -11.69 -16.57 -2.80
CA GLY A 246 -12.55 -17.66 -2.33
C GLY A 246 -12.80 -17.59 -0.82
N MET A 247 -11.73 -17.40 -0.04
CA MET A 247 -11.83 -17.24 1.41
C MET A 247 -12.62 -15.99 1.85
N LEU A 248 -12.63 -14.94 1.03
CA LEU A 248 -13.41 -13.72 1.26
C LEU A 248 -14.89 -13.86 0.84
N GLY A 249 -15.29 -14.97 0.20
CA GLY A 249 -16.65 -15.22 -0.27
C GLY A 249 -16.92 -14.77 -1.71
N PHE A 250 -15.87 -14.64 -2.51
CA PHE A 250 -15.95 -14.32 -3.94
C PHE A 250 -15.68 -15.58 -4.78
N PRO A 251 -16.26 -15.70 -5.98
CA PRO A 251 -16.00 -16.85 -6.84
C PRO A 251 -14.55 -16.82 -7.34
N ILE A 252 -13.97 -18.01 -7.53
CA ILE A 252 -12.64 -18.17 -8.12
C ILE A 252 -12.72 -17.92 -9.61
N TRP A 253 -11.90 -16.99 -10.11
CA TRP A 253 -11.90 -16.58 -11.50
C TRP A 253 -10.65 -17.08 -12.23
N TRP A 254 -10.71 -18.29 -12.77
CA TRP A 254 -9.58 -18.89 -13.50
C TRP A 254 -9.10 -18.07 -14.71
N GLY A 255 -10.01 -17.31 -15.34
CA GLY A 255 -9.66 -16.35 -16.37
C GLY A 255 -8.69 -15.27 -15.88
N ALA A 256 -8.90 -14.73 -14.68
CA ALA A 256 -7.97 -13.77 -14.07
C ALA A 256 -6.61 -14.41 -13.78
N VAL A 257 -6.55 -15.66 -13.31
CA VAL A 257 -5.28 -16.38 -13.13
C VAL A 257 -4.51 -16.45 -14.43
N LEU A 258 -5.17 -16.91 -15.50
CA LEU A 258 -4.57 -17.05 -16.82
C LEU A 258 -3.99 -15.71 -17.30
N VAL A 259 -4.78 -14.64 -17.21
CA VAL A 259 -4.39 -13.31 -17.67
C VAL A 259 -3.24 -12.75 -16.84
N ARG A 260 -3.27 -12.86 -15.51
CA ARG A 260 -2.20 -12.38 -14.63
C ARG A 260 -0.89 -13.14 -14.88
N VAL A 261 -0.95 -14.46 -15.04
CA VAL A 261 0.21 -15.29 -15.40
C VAL A 261 0.77 -14.89 -16.76
N ALA A 262 -0.08 -14.68 -17.75
CA ALA A 262 0.32 -14.19 -19.06
C ALA A 262 0.98 -12.81 -18.96
N GLY A 263 0.41 -11.89 -18.16
CA GLY A 263 0.98 -10.57 -17.89
C GLY A 263 2.39 -10.67 -17.31
N VAL A 264 2.57 -11.40 -16.20
CA VAL A 264 3.89 -11.63 -15.58
C VAL A 264 4.87 -12.26 -16.58
N GLY A 265 4.43 -13.26 -17.35
CA GLY A 265 5.23 -13.92 -18.38
C GLY A 265 5.69 -12.96 -19.49
N LEU A 266 4.78 -12.15 -20.04
CA LEU A 266 5.05 -11.14 -21.06
C LEU A 266 6.03 -10.08 -20.56
N GLY A 267 5.84 -9.60 -19.32
CA GLY A 267 6.75 -8.68 -18.66
C GLY A 267 8.16 -9.24 -18.50
N GLY A 268 8.26 -10.50 -18.05
CA GLY A 268 9.54 -11.20 -17.93
C GLY A 268 10.23 -11.42 -19.28
N TRP A 269 9.46 -11.78 -20.31
CA TRP A 269 9.96 -11.90 -21.69
C TRP A 269 10.48 -10.56 -22.21
N ALA A 270 9.73 -9.47 -22.03
CA ALA A 270 10.11 -8.13 -22.45
C ALA A 270 11.40 -7.68 -21.76
N ALA A 271 11.52 -7.92 -20.44
CA ALA A 271 12.75 -7.64 -19.69
C ALA A 271 13.97 -8.39 -20.25
N GLN A 272 13.83 -9.68 -20.57
CA GLN A 272 14.95 -10.45 -21.09
C GLN A 272 15.48 -9.89 -22.41
N ARG A 273 14.59 -9.43 -23.30
CA ARG A 273 14.96 -8.87 -24.61
C ARG A 273 15.45 -7.42 -24.53
N ALA A 274 14.76 -6.59 -23.75
CA ALA A 274 14.99 -5.16 -23.73
C ALA A 274 16.10 -4.73 -22.76
N LEU A 275 16.24 -5.38 -21.59
CA LEU A 275 17.20 -4.95 -20.57
C LEU A 275 18.65 -4.83 -21.06
N PRO A 276 19.20 -5.76 -21.87
CA PRO A 276 20.58 -5.62 -22.36
C PRO A 276 20.77 -4.32 -23.16
N ALA A 277 19.88 -4.06 -24.12
CA ALA A 277 19.91 -2.85 -24.94
C ALA A 277 19.66 -1.58 -24.09
N LEU A 278 18.64 -1.60 -23.22
CA LEU A 278 18.32 -0.47 -22.34
C LEU A 278 19.48 -0.12 -21.39
N THR A 279 20.19 -1.13 -20.88
CA THR A 279 21.35 -0.92 -19.99
C THR A 279 22.52 -0.26 -20.73
N GLN A 280 22.69 -0.59 -22.02
CA GLN A 280 23.72 0.01 -22.87
C GLN A 280 23.35 1.45 -23.27
N LEU A 281 22.11 1.66 -23.71
CA LEU A 281 21.59 2.93 -24.22
C LEU A 281 21.38 3.98 -23.12
N LEU A 282 20.85 3.56 -21.96
CA LEU A 282 20.53 4.46 -20.86
C LEU A 282 21.58 4.32 -19.75
N ARG A 283 22.29 5.41 -19.45
CA ARG A 283 23.30 5.48 -18.40
C ARG A 283 23.11 6.72 -17.51
N GLY A 284 23.59 6.64 -16.27
CA GLY A 284 23.55 7.75 -15.32
C GLY A 284 22.16 8.41 -15.20
N ALA A 285 22.13 9.75 -15.28
CA ALA A 285 20.92 10.56 -15.18
C ALA A 285 19.86 10.21 -16.24
N ALA A 286 20.26 9.83 -17.47
CA ALA A 286 19.31 9.47 -18.52
C ALA A 286 18.50 8.22 -18.15
N ARG A 287 19.15 7.23 -17.53
CA ARG A 287 18.48 6.03 -17.01
C ARG A 287 17.54 6.37 -15.86
N ALA A 288 18.00 7.18 -14.91
CA ALA A 288 17.18 7.61 -13.78
C ALA A 288 15.92 8.35 -14.24
N ARG A 289 16.07 9.29 -15.19
CA ARG A 289 14.94 10.02 -15.79
C ARG A 289 13.97 9.09 -16.49
N ALA A 290 14.46 8.16 -17.30
CA ALA A 290 13.61 7.18 -17.99
C ALA A 290 12.84 6.30 -16.98
N ALA A 291 13.50 5.84 -15.90
CA ALA A 291 12.87 5.05 -14.86
C ALA A 291 11.80 5.83 -14.09
N LEU A 292 12.09 7.09 -13.69
CA LEU A 292 11.13 7.95 -13.01
C LEU A 292 9.92 8.28 -13.89
N LEU A 293 10.13 8.55 -15.18
CA LEU A 293 9.05 8.78 -16.14
C LEU A 293 8.20 7.52 -16.35
N ALA A 294 8.85 6.36 -16.56
CA ALA A 294 8.16 5.10 -16.75
C ALA A 294 7.33 4.71 -15.50
N TYR A 295 7.90 4.89 -14.31
CA TYR A 295 7.19 4.60 -13.07
C TYR A 295 6.08 5.61 -12.78
N GLY A 296 6.30 6.90 -13.04
CA GLY A 296 5.26 7.93 -12.94
C GLY A 296 4.09 7.65 -13.89
N ALA A 297 4.38 7.29 -15.14
CA ALA A 297 3.36 6.87 -16.11
C ALA A 297 2.61 5.61 -15.65
N LEU A 298 3.32 4.66 -15.04
CA LEU A 298 2.72 3.47 -14.43
C LEU A 298 1.77 3.84 -13.29
N LEU A 299 2.11 4.81 -12.44
CA LEU A 299 1.22 5.30 -11.38
C LEU A 299 -0.02 6.01 -11.94
N VAL A 300 0.12 6.80 -13.01
CA VAL A 300 -1.02 7.45 -13.68
C VAL A 300 -1.94 6.40 -14.30
N LEU A 301 -1.37 5.46 -15.08
CA LEU A 301 -2.11 4.31 -15.61
C LEU A 301 -2.77 3.53 -14.47
N TRP A 302 -2.08 3.43 -13.33
CA TRP A 302 -2.63 2.72 -12.19
C TRP A 302 -3.85 3.41 -11.61
N GLY A 303 -3.73 4.71 -11.34
CA GLY A 303 -4.77 5.50 -10.69
C GLY A 303 -5.98 5.75 -11.59
N TRP A 304 -5.79 5.87 -12.91
CA TRP A 304 -6.84 6.32 -13.82
C TRP A 304 -7.50 5.20 -14.64
N ARG A 305 -7.13 3.94 -14.46
CA ARG A 305 -7.79 2.80 -15.14
C ARG A 305 -9.16 2.46 -14.52
N LEU A 306 -10.14 1.97 -15.28
CA LEU A 306 -10.36 2.27 -16.70
C LEU A 306 -10.79 3.73 -16.80
N PHE A 307 -10.21 4.50 -17.72
CA PHE A 307 -10.53 5.92 -17.83
C PHE A 307 -11.83 6.09 -18.59
N LEU A 308 -12.94 6.20 -17.85
CA LEU A 308 -14.24 6.56 -18.38
C LEU A 308 -14.55 8.00 -17.97
N PRO A 309 -14.52 8.98 -18.89
CA PRO A 309 -14.64 10.39 -18.54
C PRO A 309 -16.03 10.69 -17.97
N ARG A 310 -16.07 11.32 -16.80
CA ARG A 310 -17.29 11.91 -16.24
C ARG A 310 -17.51 13.27 -16.89
N THR A 311 -18.65 13.46 -17.52
CA THR A 311 -18.99 14.70 -18.25
C THR A 311 -20.00 15.59 -17.51
N ASP A 312 -20.69 15.06 -16.49
CA ASP A 312 -21.64 15.83 -15.69
C ASP A 312 -20.91 16.76 -14.69
N LEU A 313 -21.01 18.06 -14.93
CA LEU A 313 -20.41 19.11 -14.09
C LEU A 313 -20.97 19.11 -12.66
N HIS A 314 -22.24 18.74 -12.47
CA HIS A 314 -22.83 18.67 -11.13
C HIS A 314 -22.23 17.52 -10.34
N ALA A 315 -22.13 16.33 -10.95
CA ALA A 315 -21.47 15.17 -10.36
C ALA A 315 -19.96 15.38 -10.13
N ILE A 316 -19.29 16.23 -10.93
CA ILE A 316 -17.90 16.67 -10.71
C ILE A 316 -17.83 17.57 -9.47
N ALA A 317 -18.68 18.61 -9.40
CA ALA A 317 -18.69 19.56 -8.29
C ALA A 317 -19.04 18.89 -6.96
N ALA A 318 -19.96 17.90 -6.96
CA ALA A 318 -20.34 17.16 -5.77
C ALA A 318 -19.18 16.40 -5.11
N GLN A 319 -18.19 15.92 -5.89
CA GLN A 319 -17.00 15.27 -5.33
C GLN A 319 -16.06 16.23 -4.60
N LEU A 320 -16.19 17.53 -4.83
CA LEU A 320 -15.39 18.58 -4.19
C LEU A 320 -16.14 19.27 -3.04
N ALA A 321 -17.28 18.70 -2.61
CA ALA A 321 -18.02 19.19 -1.45
C ALA A 321 -17.17 19.05 -0.16
N PRO A 322 -17.36 19.93 0.84
CA PRO A 322 -16.58 19.91 2.08
C PRO A 322 -16.53 18.55 2.78
N GLU A 323 -17.62 17.77 2.69
CA GLU A 323 -17.74 16.42 3.25
C GLU A 323 -16.74 15.43 2.64
N SER A 324 -16.48 15.54 1.33
CA SER A 324 -15.51 14.72 0.60
C SER A 324 -14.05 15.14 0.85
N LEU A 325 -13.83 16.33 1.43
CA LEU A 325 -12.50 16.83 1.78
C LEU A 325 -12.02 16.35 3.16
N VAL A 326 -12.87 15.70 3.95
CA VAL A 326 -12.53 15.22 5.29
C VAL A 326 -11.68 13.95 5.20
N PRO A 327 -10.40 13.99 5.63
CA PRO A 327 -9.58 12.78 5.65
C PRO A 327 -10.20 11.69 6.52
N LEU A 328 -10.09 10.45 6.06
CA LEU A 328 -10.53 9.20 6.70
C LEU A 328 -12.04 8.98 6.67
N ALA A 329 -12.84 9.91 6.13
CA ALA A 329 -14.29 9.78 6.07
C ALA A 329 -14.72 8.55 5.24
N SER A 330 -14.10 8.34 4.08
CA SER A 330 -14.35 7.18 3.21
C SER A 330 -14.07 5.85 3.90
N LEU A 331 -12.95 5.76 4.63
CA LEU A 331 -12.53 4.57 5.38
C LEU A 331 -13.44 4.32 6.59
N ALA A 332 -14.04 5.35 7.17
CA ALA A 332 -15.01 5.21 8.25
C ALA A 332 -16.35 4.63 7.75
N GLN A 333 -16.73 4.92 6.50
CA GLN A 333 -17.98 4.44 5.90
C GLN A 333 -17.86 3.01 5.33
N ARG A 334 -16.67 2.59 4.90
CA ARG A 334 -16.42 1.25 4.35
C ARG A 334 -15.88 0.29 5.42
N VAL A 335 -16.68 -0.72 5.77
CA VAL A 335 -16.33 -1.75 6.76
C VAL A 335 -16.06 -3.08 6.04
N ASP A 336 -14.98 -3.12 5.27
CA ASP A 336 -14.55 -4.31 4.53
C ASP A 336 -13.03 -4.54 4.58
N ALA A 337 -12.60 -5.77 4.26
CA ALA A 337 -11.17 -6.11 4.19
C ALA A 337 -10.46 -5.38 3.05
N PHE A 338 -11.20 -5.00 2.00
CA PHE A 338 -10.66 -4.35 0.81
C PHE A 338 -10.14 -2.95 1.11
N SER A 339 -10.75 -2.24 2.06
CA SER A 339 -10.29 -0.94 2.53
C SER A 339 -8.89 -1.02 3.13
N ALA A 340 -8.59 -2.08 3.90
CA ALA A 340 -7.26 -2.31 4.45
C ALA A 340 -6.22 -2.65 3.37
N LEU A 341 -6.60 -3.50 2.40
CA LEU A 341 -5.74 -3.84 1.26
C LEU A 341 -5.47 -2.62 0.36
N HIS A 342 -6.46 -1.76 0.16
CA HIS A 342 -6.34 -0.54 -0.63
C HIS A 342 -5.38 0.46 0.00
N VAL A 343 -5.43 0.63 1.34
CA VAL A 343 -4.44 1.45 2.07
C VAL A 343 -3.03 0.92 1.85
N LEU A 344 -2.83 -0.40 2.00
CA LEU A 344 -1.52 -1.02 1.79
C LEU A 344 -1.05 -0.88 0.33
N GLN A 345 -1.94 -1.13 -0.63
CA GLN A 345 -1.67 -0.98 -2.05
C GLN A 345 -1.16 0.42 -2.40
N GLN A 346 -1.91 1.46 -2.00
CA GLN A 346 -1.57 2.85 -2.30
C GLN A 346 -0.23 3.24 -1.68
N PHE A 347 0.03 2.78 -0.44
CA PHE A 347 1.31 2.97 0.22
C PHE A 347 2.47 2.33 -0.57
N LEU A 348 2.30 1.07 -0.98
CA LEU A 348 3.31 0.29 -1.69
C LEU A 348 3.58 0.83 -3.10
N LEU A 349 2.59 1.41 -3.79
CA LEU A 349 2.79 2.03 -5.11
C LEU A 349 3.68 3.27 -5.05
N TYR A 350 3.62 4.08 -3.98
CA TYR A 350 4.39 5.31 -3.91
C TYR A 350 5.76 5.15 -3.22
N LEU A 351 5.96 4.07 -2.46
CA LEU A 351 7.24 3.78 -1.81
C LEU A 351 8.42 3.70 -2.78
N PRO A 352 8.33 3.04 -3.95
CA PRO A 352 9.40 3.02 -4.95
C PRO A 352 9.74 4.39 -5.51
N LEU A 353 8.73 5.24 -5.77
CA LEU A 353 8.95 6.59 -6.28
C LEU A 353 9.76 7.42 -5.28
N GLY A 354 9.41 7.35 -4.00
CA GLY A 354 10.14 8.03 -2.94
C GLY A 354 11.58 7.52 -2.79
N SER A 355 11.75 6.21 -2.92
CA SER A 355 13.05 5.54 -2.89
C SER A 355 13.95 6.01 -4.03
N MET A 356 13.43 6.08 -5.26
CA MET A 356 14.19 6.56 -6.42
C MET A 356 14.52 8.06 -6.30
N LEU A 357 13.57 8.90 -5.87
CA LEU A 357 13.81 10.33 -5.67
C LEU A 357 14.84 10.63 -4.55
N ALA A 358 15.10 9.69 -3.65
CA ALA A 358 16.13 9.82 -2.62
C ALA A 358 17.57 9.82 -3.17
N VAL A 359 17.78 9.12 -4.29
CA VAL A 359 19.10 8.99 -4.96
C VAL A 359 19.16 9.74 -6.29
N TRP A 360 18.02 9.96 -6.93
CA TRP A 360 17.86 10.67 -8.20
C TRP A 360 16.77 11.74 -8.08
N PRO A 361 16.99 12.79 -7.28
CA PRO A 361 16.07 13.92 -7.25
C PRO A 361 15.95 14.54 -8.66
N LEU A 362 14.76 15.05 -9.02
CA LEU A 362 14.60 15.73 -10.31
C LEU A 362 15.48 16.99 -10.38
N ARG A 363 15.50 17.77 -9.30
CA ARG A 363 16.37 18.92 -9.05
C ARG A 363 16.90 18.87 -7.61
N LEU A 364 18.04 19.50 -7.32
CA LEU A 364 18.53 19.65 -5.94
C LEU A 364 17.88 20.82 -5.21
N THR A 365 17.40 21.83 -5.94
CA THR A 365 16.79 23.05 -5.40
C THR A 365 15.46 23.39 -6.08
N GLY A 366 14.64 24.21 -5.42
CA GLY A 366 13.37 24.70 -5.95
C GLY A 366 12.19 23.73 -5.81
N ARG A 367 11.10 24.02 -6.54
CA ARG A 367 9.80 23.31 -6.44
C ARG A 367 9.83 21.86 -6.94
N TRP A 368 10.85 21.48 -7.69
CA TRP A 368 11.03 20.11 -8.19
C TRP A 368 12.09 19.34 -7.39
N ALA A 369 12.50 19.87 -6.23
CA ALA A 369 13.48 19.23 -5.38
C ALA A 369 12.87 18.16 -4.47
N HIS A 370 13.71 17.18 -4.11
CA HIS A 370 13.38 16.15 -3.13
C HIS A 370 12.10 15.38 -3.47
N LEU A 371 11.09 15.46 -2.60
CA LEU A 371 9.84 14.72 -2.69
C LEU A 371 8.73 15.46 -3.43
N TRP A 372 8.89 16.77 -3.68
CA TRP A 372 7.83 17.58 -4.28
C TRP A 372 7.25 17.03 -5.58
N PRO A 373 8.05 16.51 -6.54
CA PRO A 373 7.49 15.94 -7.76
C PRO A 373 6.55 14.76 -7.47
N GLY A 374 6.89 13.91 -6.50
CA GLY A 374 6.06 12.78 -6.10
C GLY A 374 4.80 13.21 -5.35
N LEU A 375 4.88 14.27 -4.53
CA LEU A 375 3.72 14.85 -3.85
C LEU A 375 2.73 15.44 -4.87
N TRP A 376 3.22 16.21 -5.85
CA TRP A 376 2.39 16.73 -6.94
C TRP A 376 1.75 15.62 -7.74
N LEU A 377 2.49 14.57 -8.09
CA LEU A 377 1.95 13.42 -8.81
C LEU A 377 0.81 12.74 -8.03
N ALA A 378 0.99 12.52 -6.72
CA ALA A 378 -0.04 11.93 -5.88
C ALA A 378 -1.33 12.78 -5.84
N VAL A 379 -1.19 14.09 -5.66
CA VAL A 379 -2.31 15.03 -5.64
C VAL A 379 -3.01 15.10 -6.99
N VAL A 380 -2.25 15.17 -8.10
CA VAL A 380 -2.83 15.22 -9.46
C VAL A 380 -3.57 13.95 -9.81
N ILE A 381 -3.03 12.78 -9.46
CA ILE A 381 -3.71 11.50 -9.71
C ILE A 381 -5.04 11.45 -8.95
N GLU A 382 -5.05 11.84 -7.68
CA GLU A 382 -6.26 11.85 -6.85
C GLU A 382 -7.29 12.87 -7.32
N LEU A 383 -6.87 14.11 -7.61
CA LEU A 383 -7.78 15.12 -8.18
C LEU A 383 -8.35 14.69 -9.54
N GLY A 384 -7.56 13.93 -10.33
CA GLY A 384 -8.01 13.37 -11.59
C GLY A 384 -9.19 12.40 -11.44
N HIS A 385 -9.39 11.78 -10.28
CA HIS A 385 -10.53 10.89 -10.03
C HIS A 385 -11.88 11.59 -10.11
N VAL A 386 -11.92 12.91 -9.89
CA VAL A 386 -13.15 13.69 -10.06
C VAL A 386 -13.69 13.58 -11.49
N LEU A 387 -12.81 13.37 -12.46
CA LEU A 387 -13.12 13.30 -13.89
C LEU A 387 -13.42 11.88 -14.38
N ILE A 388 -13.52 10.88 -13.50
CA ILE A 388 -13.71 9.47 -13.88
C ILE A 388 -15.01 8.94 -13.29
N VAL A 389 -15.85 8.28 -14.10
CA VAL A 389 -17.21 7.85 -13.73
C VAL A 389 -17.22 6.97 -12.47
N ASP A 390 -16.34 5.97 -12.37
CA ASP A 390 -16.32 5.00 -11.27
C ASP A 390 -15.25 5.27 -10.21
N ARG A 391 -14.74 6.50 -10.16
CA ARG A 391 -13.77 6.90 -9.14
C ARG A 391 -14.34 8.02 -8.28
N THR A 392 -13.90 8.04 -7.04
CA THR A 392 -14.26 9.06 -6.05
C THR A 392 -12.98 9.68 -5.54
N PHE A 393 -12.90 11.00 -5.61
CA PHE A 393 -11.88 11.77 -4.93
C PHE A 393 -11.90 11.48 -3.43
N ASP A 394 -10.74 11.11 -2.89
CA ASP A 394 -10.55 10.84 -1.49
C ASP A 394 -9.16 11.35 -1.03
N PRO A 395 -9.10 12.43 -0.22
CA PRO A 395 -7.83 12.99 0.24
C PRO A 395 -7.01 11.98 1.05
N THR A 396 -7.62 10.94 1.62
CA THR A 396 -6.90 9.86 2.31
C THR A 396 -5.98 9.08 1.38
N ASN A 397 -6.39 8.83 0.13
CA ASN A 397 -5.54 8.15 -0.86
C ASN A 397 -4.27 8.96 -1.15
N ALA A 398 -4.40 10.28 -1.29
CA ALA A 398 -3.26 11.17 -1.48
C ALA A 398 -2.35 11.19 -0.25
N LEU A 399 -2.91 11.23 0.97
CA LEU A 399 -2.12 11.18 2.20
C LEU A 399 -1.36 9.86 2.36
N ILE A 400 -1.99 8.73 2.04
CA ILE A 400 -1.35 7.40 2.08
C ILE A 400 -0.23 7.31 1.04
N ALA A 401 -0.46 7.80 -0.18
CA ALA A 401 0.56 7.90 -1.22
C ALA A 401 1.76 8.74 -0.75
N CYS A 402 1.49 9.90 -0.14
CA CYS A 402 2.52 10.76 0.43
C CYS A 402 3.29 10.08 1.57
N ALA A 403 2.62 9.26 2.39
CA ALA A 403 3.28 8.46 3.43
C ALA A 403 4.21 7.40 2.82
N GLY A 404 3.76 6.67 1.79
CA GLY A 404 4.58 5.71 1.04
C GLY A 404 5.83 6.38 0.47
N LEU A 405 5.64 7.50 -0.22
CA LEU A 405 6.69 8.33 -0.80
C LEU A 405 7.71 8.78 0.27
N ALA A 406 7.24 9.34 1.38
CA ALA A 406 8.10 9.84 2.45
C ALA A 406 8.87 8.71 3.14
N ILE A 407 8.22 7.59 3.45
CA ILE A 407 8.87 6.44 4.08
C ILE A 407 9.93 5.84 3.15
N GLY A 408 9.62 5.61 1.86
CA GLY A 408 10.59 5.12 0.88
C GLY A 408 11.84 6.01 0.80
N TRP A 409 11.62 7.33 0.78
CA TRP A 409 12.72 8.30 0.78
C TRP A 409 13.55 8.24 2.06
N VAL A 410 12.91 8.27 3.24
CA VAL A 410 13.61 8.25 4.52
C VAL A 410 14.40 6.96 4.69
N VAL A 411 13.81 5.80 4.35
CA VAL A 411 14.49 4.50 4.44
C VAL A 411 15.79 4.53 3.62
N VAL A 412 15.73 4.94 2.34
CA VAL A 412 16.91 4.98 1.48
C VAL A 412 17.97 5.95 1.99
N ARG A 413 17.59 7.20 2.33
CA ARG A 413 18.53 8.21 2.84
C ARG A 413 19.21 7.77 4.13
N ARG A 414 18.46 7.15 5.04
CA ARG A 414 18.96 6.73 6.34
C ARG A 414 19.80 5.46 6.29
N SER A 415 19.61 4.63 5.27
CA SER A 415 20.55 3.55 4.94
C SER A 415 21.86 4.06 4.34
N GLY A 416 22.04 5.38 4.24
CA GLY A 416 23.28 6.04 3.85
C GLY A 416 23.49 6.11 2.35
N PHE A 417 22.42 6.05 1.56
CA PHE A 417 22.46 6.42 0.16
C PHE A 417 22.45 7.95 0.04
N VAL A 418 23.25 8.46 -0.91
CA VAL A 418 23.37 9.88 -1.23
C VAL A 418 22.86 10.13 -2.66
N PRO A 419 22.52 11.38 -3.04
CA PRO A 419 22.12 11.64 -4.41
C PRO A 419 23.30 11.35 -5.34
N TYR A 420 23.07 10.61 -6.42
CA TYR A 420 24.07 10.40 -7.46
C TYR A 420 24.12 11.56 -8.47
N GLY A 421 23.06 12.36 -8.54
CA GLY A 421 22.93 13.52 -9.42
C GLY A 421 21.47 13.94 -9.59
N GLU A 422 21.23 14.95 -10.42
CA GLU A 422 19.89 15.37 -10.81
C GLU A 422 19.41 14.60 -12.04
N ALA A 423 18.16 14.13 -12.02
CA ALA A 423 17.58 13.44 -13.16
C ALA A 423 17.22 14.38 -14.33
N LEU A 424 16.97 15.68 -14.07
CA LEU A 424 16.65 16.67 -15.10
C LEU A 424 17.84 17.51 -15.57
N VAL A 425 19.07 17.23 -15.11
CA VAL A 425 20.24 17.88 -15.70
C VAL A 425 20.33 17.46 -17.15
N THR A 426 20.12 18.43 -18.04
CA THR A 426 20.45 18.31 -19.46
C THR A 426 21.95 18.05 -19.55
N LEU A 427 22.31 16.86 -20.03
CA LEU A 427 23.65 16.63 -20.55
C LEU A 427 23.84 17.63 -21.68
N VAL A 428 24.57 18.71 -21.42
CA VAL A 428 25.21 19.47 -22.50
C VAL A 428 26.10 18.43 -23.18
N ALA A 429 25.78 18.10 -24.43
CA ALA A 429 26.63 17.26 -25.25
C ALA A 429 28.03 17.90 -25.23
N ARG A 430 29.02 17.16 -24.70
CA ARG A 430 30.42 17.49 -24.90
C ARG A 430 30.89 16.81 -26.17
#